data_AF-A0A528HCP9-F1
#
_entry.id   AF-A0A528HCP9-F1
#
_cell.length_a   1.000
_cell.length_b   1.000
_cell.length_c   1.000
_cell.angle_alpha   90.00
_cell.angle_beta   90.00
_cell.angle_gamma   90.00
#
_symmetry.space_group_name_H-M   'P 1'
#
loop_
_entity.id
_entity.type
_entity.pdbx_description
1 polymer ?
#
loop_
_entity_poly.entity_id
_entity_poly.type
_entity_poly.pdbx_seq_one_letter_code
_entity_poly.pdbx_strand_id
1 'polypeptide(L)'
;RGGMESDVTIARISDEEFLVVTAAVQRTRDLAWLRLHAKGAGHVSVADVSSGYTTLSVMGPRSRELLERVSPADFSNEAFPFATAREIEVGYSLALAFRMTFVGELGWELHIPTEQTLGVYDALVAAGADLGLGHAGYVALNTLRLEAGYRDWGADVGDEDTPLESGLGFTVAWDKRE
;
A
#
# COMPACT_ATOMS: atom_id res chain seq x y z
N ARG A 1 -17.50 4.71 19.39
CA ARG A 1 -16.64 4.64 20.60
C ARG A 1 -15.23 5.17 20.35
N GLY A 2 -14.92 5.70 19.16
CA GLY A 2 -13.62 6.34 18.87
C GLY A 2 -12.45 5.38 18.65
N GLY A 3 -12.68 4.07 18.76
CA GLY A 3 -11.69 3.05 18.44
C GLY A 3 -11.48 2.86 16.94
N MET A 4 -10.40 2.15 16.59
CA MET A 4 -9.97 1.96 15.21
C MET A 4 -10.52 0.67 14.62
N GLU A 5 -11.48 0.79 13.70
CA GLU A 5 -12.10 -0.37 13.04
C GLU A 5 -11.11 -1.10 12.12
N SER A 6 -10.23 -0.36 11.45
CA SER A 6 -9.18 -0.89 10.58
C SER A 6 -8.10 0.16 10.34
N ASP A 7 -6.93 -0.28 9.88
CA ASP A 7 -5.88 0.56 9.32
C ASP A 7 -5.74 0.23 7.82
N VAL A 8 -5.96 1.24 6.97
CA VAL A 8 -6.03 1.07 5.52
C VAL A 8 -5.28 2.16 4.80
N THR A 9 -4.66 1.79 3.67
CA THR A 9 -4.14 2.76 2.71
C THR A 9 -5.20 3.02 1.64
N ILE A 10 -5.52 4.29 1.39
CA ILE A 10 -6.50 4.69 0.39
C ILE A 10 -5.80 5.51 -0.70
N ALA A 11 -5.89 5.05 -1.94
CA ALA A 11 -5.46 5.80 -3.12
C ALA A 11 -6.68 6.26 -3.92
N ARG A 12 -6.75 7.56 -4.24
CA ARG A 12 -7.70 8.09 -5.24
C ARG A 12 -7.09 7.86 -6.62
N ILE A 13 -7.70 6.98 -7.41
CA ILE A 13 -7.17 6.53 -8.71
C ILE A 13 -7.84 7.23 -9.89
N SER A 14 -9.03 7.80 -9.68
CA SER A 14 -9.69 8.71 -10.62
C SER A 14 -10.52 9.74 -9.84
N ASP A 15 -11.29 10.58 -10.53
CA ASP A 15 -12.12 11.56 -9.85
C ASP A 15 -13.17 10.94 -8.92
N GLU A 16 -13.64 9.73 -9.24
CA GLU A 16 -14.74 9.07 -8.54
C GLU A 16 -14.36 7.66 -8.02
N GLU A 17 -13.13 7.20 -8.26
CA GLU A 17 -12.69 5.86 -7.87
C GLU A 17 -11.55 5.89 -6.86
N PHE A 18 -11.64 4.97 -5.90
CA PHE A 18 -10.68 4.81 -4.81
C PHE A 18 -10.31 3.33 -4.68
N LEU A 19 -9.01 3.06 -4.55
CA LEU A 19 -8.50 1.74 -4.17
C LEU A 19 -8.21 1.75 -2.67
N VAL A 20 -8.87 0.84 -1.94
CA VAL A 20 -8.65 0.63 -0.50
C VAL A 20 -7.81 -0.64 -0.33
N VAL A 21 -6.62 -0.48 0.24
CA VAL A 21 -5.70 -1.58 0.54
C VAL A 21 -5.72 -1.81 2.05
N THR A 22 -5.98 -3.05 2.46
CA THR A 22 -6.06 -3.50 3.85
C THR A 22 -5.20 -4.74 4.07
N ALA A 23 -4.92 -5.08 5.32
CA ALA A 23 -4.24 -6.32 5.68
C ALA A 23 -5.00 -7.56 5.17
N ALA A 24 -4.25 -8.56 4.71
CA ALA A 24 -4.82 -9.78 4.13
C ALA A 24 -5.79 -10.50 5.08
N VAL A 25 -5.55 -10.44 6.39
CA VAL A 25 -6.40 -11.06 7.43
C VAL A 25 -7.67 -10.26 7.74
N GLN A 26 -7.74 -8.98 7.36
CA GLN A 26 -8.88 -8.10 7.60
C GLN A 26 -9.84 -7.98 6.43
N ARG A 27 -9.48 -8.48 5.23
CA ARG A 27 -10.27 -8.38 3.99
C ARG A 27 -11.78 -8.57 4.20
N THR A 28 -12.18 -9.65 4.85
CA THR A 28 -13.62 -9.96 5.05
C THR A 28 -14.32 -8.95 5.95
N ARG A 29 -13.66 -8.53 7.04
CA ARG A 29 -14.19 -7.55 8.00
C ARG A 29 -14.38 -6.19 7.32
N ASP A 30 -13.34 -5.72 6.66
CA ASP A 30 -13.32 -4.39 6.05
C ASP A 30 -14.29 -4.30 4.87
N LEU A 31 -14.36 -5.35 4.04
CA LEU A 31 -15.34 -5.41 2.95
C LEU A 31 -16.78 -5.41 3.48
N ALA A 32 -17.06 -6.13 4.58
CA ALA A 32 -18.37 -6.12 5.19
C ALA A 32 -18.73 -4.74 5.76
N TRP A 33 -17.77 -4.09 6.42
CA TRP A 33 -17.91 -2.73 6.95
C TRP A 33 -18.23 -1.73 5.82
N LEU A 34 -17.42 -1.69 4.77
CA LEU A 34 -17.61 -0.81 3.62
C LEU A 34 -18.98 -1.03 2.94
N ARG A 35 -19.36 -2.30 2.73
CA ARG A 35 -20.67 -2.63 2.12
C ARG A 35 -21.84 -2.26 3.02
N LEU A 36 -21.71 -2.37 4.34
CA LEU A 36 -22.74 -1.96 5.28
C LEU A 36 -22.96 -0.45 5.19
N HIS A 37 -21.88 0.34 5.20
CA HIS A 37 -21.96 1.79 5.17
C HIS A 37 -22.26 2.39 3.79
N ALA A 38 -21.96 1.66 2.71
CA ALA A 38 -22.41 2.04 1.37
C ALA A 38 -23.94 1.96 1.23
N LYS A 39 -24.62 1.12 2.02
CA LYS A 39 -26.10 1.07 2.04
C LYS A 39 -26.64 2.36 2.65
N GLY A 40 -27.10 3.27 1.80
CA GLY A 40 -27.65 4.57 2.20
C GLY A 40 -26.77 5.76 1.85
N ALA A 41 -25.53 5.53 1.40
CA ALA A 41 -24.62 6.57 0.93
C ALA A 41 -24.94 7.07 -0.51
N GLY A 42 -25.95 6.49 -1.18
CA GLY A 42 -26.32 6.85 -2.54
C GLY A 42 -25.44 6.18 -3.59
N HIS A 43 -24.75 6.97 -4.41
CA HIS A 43 -23.98 6.55 -5.61
C HIS A 43 -22.61 5.93 -5.28
N VAL A 44 -22.56 4.99 -4.34
CA VAL A 44 -21.31 4.31 -3.95
C VAL A 44 -21.45 2.81 -4.17
N SER A 45 -20.55 2.23 -4.97
CA SER A 45 -20.43 0.79 -5.16
C SER A 45 -19.11 0.27 -4.59
N VAL A 46 -19.15 -0.86 -3.89
CA VAL A 46 -17.96 -1.50 -3.31
C VAL A 46 -17.73 -2.86 -3.98
N ALA A 47 -16.64 -2.97 -4.73
CA ALA A 47 -16.18 -4.19 -5.36
C ALA A 47 -14.93 -4.72 -4.64
N ASP A 48 -14.87 -6.04 -4.50
CA ASP A 48 -13.68 -6.72 -4.00
C ASP A 48 -12.82 -7.11 -5.19
N VAL A 49 -11.64 -6.51 -5.30
CA VAL A 49 -10.67 -6.72 -6.38
C VAL A 49 -9.41 -7.43 -5.88
N SER A 50 -9.40 -7.99 -4.66
CA SER A 50 -8.19 -8.54 -4.04
C SER A 50 -7.52 -9.64 -4.88
N SER A 51 -8.27 -10.45 -5.62
CA SER A 51 -7.69 -11.49 -6.48
C SER A 51 -7.19 -10.98 -7.84
N GLY A 52 -7.64 -9.78 -8.24
CA GLY A 52 -7.26 -9.17 -9.53
C GLY A 52 -5.88 -8.52 -9.50
N TYR A 53 -5.33 -8.28 -8.31
CA TYR A 53 -4.01 -7.66 -8.12
C TYR A 53 -3.10 -8.53 -7.27
N THR A 54 -1.81 -8.52 -7.61
CA THR A 54 -0.72 -8.91 -6.72
C THR A 54 0.09 -7.68 -6.36
N THR A 55 0.51 -7.58 -5.10
CA THR A 55 1.38 -6.50 -4.64
C THR A 55 2.81 -7.00 -4.51
N LEU A 56 3.75 -6.35 -5.19
CA LEU A 56 5.19 -6.53 -4.97
C LEU A 56 5.77 -5.27 -4.32
N SER A 57 6.38 -5.43 -3.16
CA SER A 57 7.02 -4.34 -2.43
C SER A 57 8.50 -4.25 -2.79
N VAL A 58 8.91 -3.14 -3.40
CA VAL A 58 10.31 -2.83 -3.75
C VAL A 58 10.81 -1.76 -2.78
N MET A 59 11.51 -2.17 -1.73
CA MET A 59 11.87 -1.31 -0.60
C MET A 59 13.39 -1.35 -0.32
N GLY A 60 13.93 -0.22 0.12
CA GLY A 60 15.35 -0.01 0.39
C GLY A 60 15.94 1.18 -0.39
N PRO A 61 17.16 1.62 -0.04
CA PRO A 61 17.77 2.83 -0.61
C PRO A 61 18.00 2.76 -2.13
N ARG A 62 18.15 1.55 -2.69
CA ARG A 62 18.33 1.31 -4.14
C ARG A 62 17.03 0.95 -4.86
N SER A 63 15.87 1.02 -4.20
CA SER A 63 14.57 0.73 -4.82
C SER A 63 14.30 1.59 -6.06
N ARG A 64 14.61 2.88 -5.98
CA ARG A 64 14.49 3.82 -7.10
C ARG A 64 15.39 3.44 -8.27
N GLU A 65 16.67 3.19 -8.01
CA GLU A 65 17.63 2.77 -9.05
C GLU A 65 17.16 1.49 -9.73
N LEU A 66 16.62 0.53 -8.97
CA LEU A 66 16.06 -0.69 -9.53
C LEU A 66 14.85 -0.41 -10.43
N LEU A 67 13.89 0.39 -9.97
CA LEU A 67 12.67 0.69 -10.73
C LEU A 67 12.99 1.45 -12.03
N GLU A 68 13.93 2.40 -11.99
CA GLU A 68 14.39 3.15 -13.18
C GLU A 68 15.04 2.24 -14.26
N ARG A 69 15.52 1.04 -13.89
CA ARG A 69 16.04 0.07 -14.88
C ARG A 69 14.95 -0.69 -15.62
N VAL A 70 13.75 -0.80 -15.04
CA VAL A 70 12.65 -1.64 -15.55
C VAL A 70 11.39 -0.83 -15.91
N SER A 71 11.45 0.49 -15.77
CA SER A 71 10.35 1.41 -16.00
C SER A 71 10.86 2.73 -16.60
N PRO A 72 10.17 3.31 -17.60
CA PRO A 72 10.47 4.63 -18.11
C PRO A 72 9.93 5.77 -17.23
N ALA A 73 9.21 5.46 -16.15
CA ALA A 73 8.61 6.48 -15.29
C ALA A 73 9.67 7.29 -14.52
N ASP A 74 9.36 8.55 -14.25
CA ASP A 74 10.19 9.39 -13.38
C ASP A 74 9.84 9.13 -11.90
N PHE A 75 10.79 8.52 -11.19
CA PHE A 75 10.66 8.20 -9.77
C PHE A 75 11.22 9.29 -8.86
N SER A 76 11.73 10.42 -9.39
CA SER A 76 12.28 11.57 -8.66
C SER A 76 11.36 12.04 -7.53
N ASN A 77 11.91 12.67 -6.50
CA ASN A 77 11.11 13.14 -5.37
C ASN A 77 10.06 14.19 -5.78
N GLU A 78 10.37 14.97 -6.82
CA GLU A 78 9.49 15.99 -7.36
C GLU A 78 8.36 15.38 -8.20
N ALA A 79 8.69 14.44 -9.10
CA ALA A 79 7.68 13.81 -9.97
C ALA A 79 6.83 12.76 -9.24
N PHE A 80 7.39 12.07 -8.25
CA PHE A 80 6.68 11.03 -7.50
C PHE A 80 6.84 11.24 -5.99
N PRO A 81 6.15 12.22 -5.37
CA PRO A 81 6.25 12.50 -3.93
C PRO A 81 5.79 11.34 -3.05
N PHE A 82 6.25 11.31 -1.79
CA PHE A 82 5.79 10.31 -0.81
C PHE A 82 4.26 10.42 -0.59
N ALA A 83 3.63 9.28 -0.28
CA ALA A 83 2.17 9.18 -0.09
C ALA A 83 1.35 9.59 -1.32
N THR A 84 1.86 9.29 -2.52
CA THR A 84 1.13 9.41 -3.78
C THR A 84 1.08 8.05 -4.50
N ALA A 85 0.13 7.92 -5.42
CA ALA A 85 -0.02 6.74 -6.26
C ALA A 85 -0.05 7.15 -7.74
N ARG A 86 0.58 6.36 -8.61
CA ARG A 86 0.67 6.61 -10.06
C ARG A 86 0.69 5.30 -10.81
N GLU A 87 0.02 5.26 -11.96
CA GLU A 87 0.23 4.16 -12.92
C GLU A 87 1.60 4.31 -13.56
N ILE A 88 2.33 3.20 -13.64
CA ILE A 88 3.65 3.10 -14.25
C ILE A 88 3.72 1.89 -15.18
N GLU A 89 4.52 2.00 -16.23
CA GLU A 89 4.97 0.84 -17.00
C GLU A 89 6.11 0.15 -16.23
N VAL A 90 6.05 -1.16 -16.03
CA VAL A 90 7.11 -1.92 -15.37
C VAL A 90 7.14 -3.34 -15.90
N GLY A 91 8.30 -3.83 -16.33
CA GLY A 91 8.46 -5.23 -16.80
C GLY A 91 7.47 -5.63 -17.90
N TYR A 92 7.19 -4.73 -18.85
CA TYR A 92 6.20 -4.89 -19.93
C TYR A 92 4.72 -4.99 -19.47
N SER A 93 4.42 -4.62 -18.22
CA SER A 93 3.07 -4.53 -17.65
C SER A 93 2.76 -3.08 -17.25
N LEU A 94 1.50 -2.79 -16.97
CA LEU A 94 1.09 -1.62 -16.19
C LEU A 94 0.89 -2.02 -14.73
N ALA A 95 1.35 -1.18 -13.81
CA ALA A 95 1.15 -1.35 -12.38
C ALA A 95 0.76 -0.02 -11.74
N LEU A 96 -0.11 -0.07 -10.73
CA LEU A 96 -0.38 1.08 -9.89
C LEU A 96 0.65 1.10 -8.75
N ALA A 97 1.64 1.96 -8.87
CA ALA A 97 2.70 2.13 -7.89
C ALA A 97 2.27 3.10 -6.80
N PHE A 98 2.44 2.70 -5.55
CA PHE A 98 2.21 3.55 -4.38
C PHE A 98 3.57 3.89 -3.80
N ARG A 99 3.92 5.17 -3.67
CA ARG A 99 5.13 5.56 -2.94
C ARG A 99 4.86 5.53 -1.44
N MET A 100 4.73 4.31 -0.94
CA MET A 100 4.44 3.93 0.45
C MET A 100 5.43 2.85 0.90
N THR A 101 5.65 2.76 2.20
CA THR A 101 6.59 1.82 2.81
C THR A 101 6.11 1.37 4.17
N PHE A 102 6.33 0.10 4.48
CA PHE A 102 6.12 -0.45 5.82
C PHE A 102 7.44 -0.83 6.49
N VAL A 103 8.58 -0.43 5.92
CA VAL A 103 9.92 -0.70 6.49
C VAL A 103 10.68 0.55 6.92
N GLY A 104 10.07 1.74 6.79
CA GLY A 104 10.69 3.02 7.15
C GLY A 104 11.67 3.57 6.10
N GLU A 105 12.05 2.76 5.11
CA GLU A 105 12.97 3.12 4.03
C GLU A 105 12.25 3.49 2.73
N LEU A 106 12.97 4.13 1.80
CA LEU A 106 12.47 4.43 0.46
C LEU A 106 11.91 3.18 -0.22
N GLY A 107 10.72 3.27 -0.80
CA GLY A 107 10.16 2.15 -1.54
C GLY A 107 8.85 2.47 -2.22
N TRP A 108 8.39 1.49 -3.00
CA TRP A 108 7.10 1.48 -3.66
C TRP A 108 6.42 0.12 -3.49
N GLU A 109 5.11 0.15 -3.37
CA GLU A 109 4.25 -1.02 -3.51
C GLU A 109 3.67 -1.03 -4.93
N LEU A 110 3.96 -2.07 -5.68
CA LEU A 110 3.51 -2.24 -7.06
C LEU A 110 2.27 -3.12 -7.08
N HIS A 111 1.10 -2.53 -7.32
CA HIS A 111 -0.15 -3.26 -7.50
C HIS A 111 -0.29 -3.64 -8.98
N ILE A 112 -0.03 -4.92 -9.28
CA ILE A 112 0.10 -5.44 -10.64
C ILE A 112 -1.08 -6.36 -10.92
N PRO A 113 -1.71 -6.32 -12.12
CA PRO A 113 -2.69 -7.33 -12.51
C PRO A 113 -2.11 -8.74 -12.33
N THR A 114 -2.83 -9.62 -11.62
CA THR A 114 -2.32 -10.92 -11.16
C THR A 114 -1.67 -11.76 -12.28
N GLU A 115 -2.23 -11.69 -13.48
CA GLU A 115 -1.75 -12.44 -14.66
C GLU A 115 -0.40 -11.96 -15.19
N GLN A 116 -0.01 -10.72 -14.88
CA GLN A 116 1.22 -10.08 -15.36
C GLN A 116 2.35 -10.08 -14.32
N THR A 117 2.04 -10.44 -13.06
CA THR A 117 2.96 -10.37 -11.92
C THR A 117 4.28 -11.11 -12.16
N LEU A 118 4.24 -12.30 -12.75
CA LEU A 118 5.46 -13.10 -12.93
C LEU A 118 6.49 -12.41 -13.83
N GLY A 119 6.03 -11.78 -14.92
CA GLY A 119 6.91 -11.02 -15.82
C GLY A 119 7.54 -9.80 -15.14
N VAL A 120 6.75 -9.10 -14.32
CA VAL A 120 7.25 -7.96 -13.53
C VAL A 120 8.27 -8.42 -12.48
N TYR A 121 7.98 -9.52 -11.78
CA TYR A 121 8.88 -10.13 -10.80
C TYR A 121 10.22 -10.52 -11.44
N ASP A 122 10.19 -11.25 -12.54
CA ASP A 122 11.41 -11.69 -13.23
C ASP A 122 12.25 -10.50 -13.73
N ALA A 123 11.60 -9.44 -14.24
CA ALA A 123 12.27 -8.22 -14.65
C ALA A 123 12.98 -7.51 -13.48
N LEU A 124 12.30 -7.39 -12.33
CA LEU A 124 12.88 -6.81 -11.12
C LEU A 124 14.05 -7.65 -10.60
N VAL A 125 13.91 -8.97 -10.55
CA VAL A 125 14.98 -9.86 -10.07
C VAL A 125 16.20 -9.79 -10.97
N ALA A 126 16.01 -9.82 -12.29
CA ALA A 126 17.10 -9.71 -13.25
C ALA A 126 17.82 -8.35 -13.15
N ALA A 127 17.07 -7.24 -13.09
CA ALA A 127 17.64 -5.90 -13.03
C ALA A 127 18.31 -5.56 -11.67
N GLY A 128 17.97 -6.31 -10.61
CA GLY A 128 18.49 -6.12 -9.26
C GLY A 128 19.69 -6.98 -8.89
N ALA A 129 20.18 -7.84 -9.80
CA ALA A 129 21.22 -8.82 -9.51
C ALA A 129 22.55 -8.18 -9.02
N ASP A 130 22.98 -7.07 -9.62
CA ASP A 130 24.14 -6.27 -9.21
C ASP A 130 23.83 -5.23 -8.12
N LEU A 131 22.54 -4.99 -7.85
CA LEU A 131 22.04 -4.11 -6.80
C LEU A 131 21.88 -4.80 -5.45
N GLY A 132 22.39 -6.03 -5.31
CA GLY A 132 22.26 -6.82 -4.08
C GLY A 132 20.80 -7.01 -3.66
N LEU A 133 19.88 -7.12 -4.63
CA LEU A 133 18.48 -7.40 -4.36
C LEU A 133 18.37 -8.70 -3.56
N GLY A 134 17.64 -8.64 -2.44
CA GLY A 134 17.33 -9.78 -1.59
C GLY A 134 15.83 -9.95 -1.42
N HIS A 135 15.38 -11.19 -1.32
CA HIS A 135 14.00 -11.47 -0.96
C HIS A 135 13.82 -11.36 0.54
N ALA A 136 12.77 -10.68 0.95
CA ALA A 136 12.37 -10.55 2.35
C ALA A 136 10.95 -11.09 2.53
N GLY A 137 10.76 -11.84 3.61
CA GLY A 137 9.44 -12.31 4.04
C GLY A 137 8.89 -11.49 5.20
N TYR A 138 7.73 -11.90 5.70
CA TYR A 138 7.00 -11.18 6.74
C TYR A 138 7.78 -11.01 8.06
N VAL A 139 8.68 -11.93 8.40
CA VAL A 139 9.51 -11.82 9.62
C VAL A 139 10.46 -10.62 9.53
N ALA A 140 11.14 -10.45 8.39
CA ALA A 140 12.01 -9.29 8.18
C ALA A 140 11.20 -7.99 8.13
N LEU A 141 10.04 -8.01 7.44
CA LEU A 141 9.11 -6.89 7.40
C LEU A 141 8.69 -6.46 8.82
N ASN A 142 8.32 -7.43 9.67
CA ASN A 142 7.89 -7.16 11.04
C ASN A 142 9.03 -6.59 11.91
N THR A 143 10.29 -6.99 11.69
CA THR A 143 11.41 -6.36 12.40
C THR A 143 11.59 -4.91 11.97
N LEU A 144 11.59 -4.63 10.66
CA LEU A 144 11.82 -3.28 10.14
C LEU A 144 10.71 -2.31 10.52
N ARG A 145 9.44 -2.75 10.43
CA ARG A 145 8.29 -1.90 10.81
C ARG A 145 8.32 -1.54 12.30
N LEU A 146 8.81 -2.43 13.17
CA LEU A 146 8.98 -2.18 14.59
C LEU A 146 10.05 -1.10 14.85
N GLU A 147 11.18 -1.17 14.14
CA GLU A 147 12.24 -0.15 14.22
C GLU A 147 11.76 1.21 13.71
N ALA A 148 10.93 1.23 12.66
CA ALA A 148 10.29 2.43 12.14
C ALA A 148 9.13 2.96 13.02
N GLY A 149 8.68 2.18 14.00
CA GLY A 149 7.59 2.53 14.90
C GLY A 149 6.19 2.44 14.27
N TYR A 150 6.03 1.69 13.17
CA TYR A 150 4.72 1.48 12.56
C TYR A 150 3.89 0.46 13.35
N ARG A 151 2.60 0.76 13.48
CA ARG A 151 1.62 -0.13 14.12
C ARG A 151 1.02 -1.06 13.08
N ASP A 152 0.73 -2.27 13.48
CA ASP A 152 0.02 -3.30 12.72
C ASP A 152 -1.32 -3.59 13.41
N TRP A 153 -2.41 -3.44 12.68
CA TRP A 153 -3.75 -3.65 13.23
C TRP A 153 -3.97 -5.15 13.52
N GLY A 154 -4.48 -5.45 14.71
CA GLY A 154 -4.63 -6.80 15.24
C GLY A 154 -3.40 -7.31 16.00
N ALA A 155 -2.24 -6.65 15.89
CA ALA A 155 -1.04 -6.98 16.66
C ALA A 155 -0.71 -5.92 17.71
N ASP A 156 -0.63 -4.65 17.32
CA ASP A 156 -0.29 -3.55 18.24
C ASP A 156 -1.49 -2.67 18.59
N VAL A 157 -2.51 -2.63 17.73
CA VAL A 157 -3.72 -1.83 17.90
C VAL A 157 -4.96 -2.61 17.45
N GLY A 158 -6.12 -2.32 18.02
CA GLY A 158 -7.40 -2.93 17.64
C GLY A 158 -8.59 -2.00 17.75
N ASP A 159 -9.79 -2.58 17.75
CA ASP A 159 -11.06 -1.85 17.79
C ASP A 159 -11.40 -1.24 19.16
N GLU A 160 -10.67 -1.65 20.21
CA GLU A 160 -10.75 -1.05 21.54
C GLU A 160 -9.77 0.12 21.73
N ASP A 161 -8.74 0.23 20.87
CA ASP A 161 -7.72 1.28 20.96
C ASP A 161 -8.10 2.51 20.12
N THR A 162 -7.87 3.69 20.68
CA THR A 162 -8.09 4.98 20.04
C THR A 162 -6.83 5.49 19.33
N PRO A 163 -6.95 6.27 18.23
CA PRO A 163 -5.78 6.84 17.57
C PRO A 163 -4.91 7.69 18.51
N LEU A 164 -5.50 8.33 19.53
CA LEU A 164 -4.77 9.17 20.47
C LEU A 164 -3.86 8.35 21.40
N GLU A 165 -4.36 7.27 22.00
CA GLU A 165 -3.55 6.47 22.91
C GLU A 165 -2.50 5.62 22.19
N SER A 166 -2.76 5.23 20.94
CA SER A 166 -1.82 4.49 20.10
C SER A 166 -0.73 5.35 19.46
N GLY A 167 -0.78 6.68 19.64
CA GLY A 167 0.17 7.63 19.02
C GLY A 167 -0.09 7.90 17.52
N LEU A 168 -1.28 7.56 17.03
CA LEU A 168 -1.75 7.75 15.66
C LEU A 168 -2.62 8.99 15.49
N GLY A 169 -2.63 9.92 16.45
CA GLY A 169 -3.46 11.14 16.40
C GLY A 169 -3.22 12.04 15.17
N PHE A 170 -2.06 11.88 14.50
CA PHE A 170 -1.74 12.60 13.26
C PHE A 170 -2.58 12.15 12.05
N THR A 171 -3.24 10.99 12.12
CA THR A 171 -4.12 10.49 11.05
C THR A 171 -5.55 11.01 11.18
N VAL A 172 -5.88 11.69 12.28
CA VAL A 172 -7.23 12.19 12.56
C VAL A 172 -7.42 13.60 11.99
N ALA A 173 -8.35 13.74 11.06
CA ALA A 173 -8.77 15.03 10.53
C ALA A 173 -9.83 15.68 11.44
N TRP A 174 -9.38 16.38 12.49
CA TRP A 174 -10.25 17.02 13.50
C TRP A 174 -11.24 18.03 12.92
N ASP A 175 -10.84 18.72 11.85
CA ASP A 175 -11.62 19.79 11.23
C ASP A 175 -12.44 19.31 10.02
N LYS A 176 -12.46 18.00 9.74
CA LYS A 176 -13.27 17.45 8.64
C LYS A 176 -14.74 17.68 8.96
N ARG A 177 -15.40 18.49 8.14
CA ARG A 177 -16.85 18.71 8.21
C ARG A 177 -17.58 17.49 7.68
N GLU A 178 -18.81 17.28 8.17
CA GLU A 178 -19.76 16.36 7.54
C GLU A 178 -20.08 16.78 6.10
#